data_AF-A0A6C0E6T0-F1
#
_entry.id   AF-A0A6C0E6T0-F1
#
_cell.length_a   1.000
_cell.length_b   1.000
_cell.length_c   1.000
_cell.angle_alpha   90.00
_cell.angle_beta   90.00
_cell.angle_gamma   90.00
#
_symmetry.space_group_name_H-M   'P 1'
#
loop_
_entity.id
_entity.type
_entity.pdbx_description
1 polymer ?
#
loop_
_entity_poly.entity_id
_entity_poly.type
_entity_poly.pdbx_seq_one_letter_code
_entity_poly.pdbx_strand_id
1 'polypeptide(L)'
;MEFYRERLWSSWSRTQVTMTDIPPAKAQLLGRTSDFDRGRTAAWIASLKHVSLTDDTRKHVSLTDDTRKHVSLTDDTCKHVSLTDDTRKHVSWRAVRDSIGHTIHVVSDRPFEELADDLRLGLRLMAWLSSRPVVWYWWDQPWARVLPAGVDPGPEHVNGGWAVVGIPEVHVYRREEAHKVLIHECIHALGLDVPEAAIAPVRVKFETALGRRLWPHLGEAFTEFFAEWLWCIVAPSLATAKNRWTAQLRCAESQAAQVWVRIHDSLENEETNVFAYYVLKWVLMGHTETVLLAPDTSVRLWYDWWLAARPALEKLRRSATHTESLDLRLGMTCGL
;
A
#
# COMPACT_ATOMS: atom_id res chain seq x y z
N MET A 1 -18.42 13.80 6.08
CA MET A 1 -17.79 12.63 6.76
C MET A 1 -18.82 11.73 7.44
N GLU A 2 -19.64 12.26 8.36
CA GLU A 2 -20.66 11.48 9.08
C GLU A 2 -21.62 10.73 8.14
N PHE A 3 -22.25 11.44 7.20
CA PHE A 3 -23.10 10.82 6.17
C PHE A 3 -22.46 9.63 5.45
N TYR A 4 -21.20 9.77 5.00
CA TYR A 4 -20.49 8.69 4.31
C TYR A 4 -20.11 7.56 5.26
N ARG A 5 -19.74 7.88 6.49
CA ARG A 5 -19.50 6.87 7.53
C ARG A 5 -20.78 6.09 7.80
N GLU A 6 -21.92 6.74 7.99
CA GLU A 6 -23.20 6.06 8.21
C GLU A 6 -23.58 5.19 7.02
N ARG A 7 -23.42 5.68 5.79
CA ARG A 7 -23.66 4.89 4.59
C ARG A 7 -22.71 3.69 4.50
N LEU A 8 -21.43 3.89 4.82
CA LEU A 8 -20.42 2.84 4.86
C LEU A 8 -20.79 1.82 5.94
N TRP A 9 -21.00 2.22 7.19
CA TRP A 9 -21.32 1.33 8.31
C TRP A 9 -22.70 0.66 8.22
N SER A 10 -23.69 1.31 7.60
CA SER A 10 -25.01 0.69 7.35
C SER A 10 -24.96 -0.37 6.25
N SER A 11 -24.11 -0.19 5.24
CA SER A 11 -23.79 -1.28 4.31
C SER A 11 -22.96 -2.36 5.01
N TRP A 12 -22.05 -1.94 5.89
CA TRP A 12 -21.14 -2.82 6.62
C TRP A 12 -21.86 -3.79 7.55
N SER A 13 -22.91 -3.33 8.24
CA SER A 13 -23.71 -4.19 9.13
C SER A 13 -24.53 -5.24 8.37
N ARG A 14 -24.78 -5.02 7.06
CA ARG A 14 -25.50 -5.96 6.19
C ARG A 14 -24.56 -6.99 5.55
N THR A 15 -23.30 -6.66 5.38
CA THR A 15 -22.29 -7.57 4.81
C THR A 15 -21.75 -8.50 5.89
N GLN A 16 -22.44 -9.62 6.11
CA GLN A 16 -21.83 -10.75 6.83
C GLN A 16 -20.75 -11.37 5.93
N VAL A 17 -19.48 -11.07 6.24
CA VAL A 17 -18.33 -11.72 5.62
C VAL A 17 -17.99 -12.97 6.43
N THR A 18 -18.34 -14.13 5.89
CA THR A 18 -17.81 -15.42 6.33
C THR A 18 -16.52 -15.69 5.58
N MET A 19 -15.42 -15.95 6.30
CA MET A 19 -14.16 -16.35 5.69
C MET A 19 -14.16 -17.86 5.51
N THR A 20 -14.01 -18.30 4.26
CA THR A 20 -13.73 -19.70 3.96
C THR A 20 -12.29 -19.80 3.49
N ASP A 21 -11.46 -20.61 4.18
CA ASP A 21 -10.11 -20.95 3.71
C ASP A 21 -10.25 -21.78 2.43
N ILE A 22 -9.48 -21.44 1.40
CA ILE A 22 -9.45 -22.18 0.13
C ILE A 22 -8.01 -22.57 -0.16
N PRO A 23 -7.76 -23.80 -0.68
CA PRO A 23 -6.40 -24.22 -1.02
C PRO A 23 -5.73 -23.24 -1.99
N PRO A 24 -4.63 -22.58 -1.62
CA PRO A 24 -3.95 -21.67 -2.52
C PRO A 24 -3.07 -22.46 -3.49
N ALA A 25 -3.21 -22.21 -4.79
CA ALA A 25 -2.23 -22.67 -5.75
C ALA A 25 -0.95 -21.83 -5.58
N LYS A 26 0.06 -22.34 -4.87
CA LYS A 26 1.36 -21.67 -4.68
C LYS A 26 1.95 -21.14 -6.00
N ALA A 27 1.82 -21.90 -7.09
CA ALA A 27 2.25 -21.51 -8.43
C ALA A 27 1.51 -20.27 -8.97
N GLN A 28 0.21 -20.12 -8.67
CA GLN A 28 -0.57 -18.95 -9.03
C GLN A 28 -0.01 -17.70 -8.36
N LEU A 29 0.26 -17.76 -7.05
CA LEU A 29 0.82 -16.62 -6.31
C LEU A 29 2.23 -16.27 -6.79
N LEU A 30 3.08 -17.26 -7.05
CA LEU A 30 4.42 -17.02 -7.60
C LEU A 30 4.37 -16.41 -9.00
N GLY A 31 3.43 -16.83 -9.85
CA GLY A 31 3.25 -16.28 -11.20
C GLY A 31 2.72 -14.84 -11.25
N ARG A 32 2.33 -14.27 -10.11
CA ARG A 32 1.80 -12.90 -10.00
C ARG A 32 2.79 -11.93 -9.34
N THR A 33 4.03 -12.34 -9.08
CA THR A 33 5.08 -11.38 -8.72
C THR A 33 5.32 -10.45 -9.89
N SER A 34 5.37 -9.15 -9.64
CA SER A 34 5.50 -8.15 -10.71
C SER A 34 6.94 -7.68 -10.84
N ASP A 35 7.43 -7.51 -12.07
CA ASP A 35 8.70 -6.84 -12.36
C ASP A 35 8.74 -5.40 -11.81
N PHE A 36 7.57 -4.82 -11.55
CA PHE A 36 7.41 -3.50 -10.94
C PHE A 36 8.09 -3.39 -9.56
N ASP A 37 8.19 -4.48 -8.82
CA ASP A 37 8.89 -4.50 -7.54
C ASP A 37 10.39 -4.85 -7.66
N ARG A 38 10.87 -5.04 -8.90
CA ARG A 38 12.23 -5.44 -9.30
C ARG A 38 12.71 -6.75 -8.67
N GLY A 39 11.82 -7.72 -8.53
CA GLY A 39 12.14 -9.06 -8.03
C GLY A 39 12.33 -9.10 -6.51
N ARG A 40 12.03 -8.00 -5.80
CA ARG A 40 12.13 -7.95 -4.34
C ARG A 40 11.23 -9.01 -3.71
N THR A 41 9.96 -9.11 -4.11
CA THR A 41 9.03 -10.15 -3.61
C THR A 41 9.58 -11.54 -3.84
N ALA A 42 10.12 -11.82 -5.04
CA ALA A 42 10.70 -13.12 -5.35
C ALA A 42 11.89 -13.45 -4.44
N ALA A 43 12.78 -12.48 -4.21
CA ALA A 43 13.91 -12.61 -3.29
C ALA A 43 13.45 -12.81 -1.84
N TRP A 44 12.44 -12.07 -1.38
CA TRP A 44 11.86 -12.25 -0.05
C TRP A 44 11.27 -13.65 0.12
N ILE A 45 10.42 -14.11 -0.80
CA ILE A 45 9.86 -15.46 -0.76
C ILE A 45 10.98 -16.50 -0.75
N ALA A 46 12.03 -16.32 -1.55
CA ALA A 46 13.19 -17.21 -1.56
C ALA A 46 13.93 -17.22 -0.22
N SER A 47 14.10 -16.07 0.44
CA SER A 47 14.73 -15.97 1.76
C SER A 47 13.96 -16.71 2.86
N LEU A 48 12.66 -16.89 2.67
CA LEU A 48 11.82 -17.65 3.59
C LEU A 48 11.79 -19.16 3.28
N LYS A 49 12.44 -19.63 2.20
CA LYS A 49 12.45 -21.05 1.82
C LYS A 49 13.42 -21.86 2.69
N HIS A 50 13.00 -22.14 3.93
CA HIS A 50 13.18 -23.45 4.55
C HIS A 50 11.84 -23.87 5.15
N VAL A 51 10.91 -24.28 4.28
CA VAL A 51 9.58 -24.75 4.67
C VAL A 51 9.45 -26.24 4.35
N SER A 52 9.17 -27.00 5.40
CA SER A 52 8.74 -28.39 5.40
C SER A 52 7.53 -28.61 4.48
N LEU A 53 7.70 -29.51 3.52
CA LEU A 53 6.61 -30.23 2.87
C LEU A 53 6.01 -31.17 3.91
N THR A 54 4.84 -30.86 4.46
CA THR A 54 3.98 -31.92 5.02
C THR A 54 3.15 -32.48 3.88
N ASP A 55 3.78 -33.30 3.05
CA ASP A 55 3.06 -34.35 2.33
C ASP A 55 3.15 -35.61 3.18
N ASP A 56 1.99 -36.17 3.51
CA ASP A 56 1.83 -37.40 4.26
C ASP A 56 2.55 -38.55 3.53
N THR A 57 3.77 -38.89 3.96
CA THR A 57 4.36 -40.24 3.83
C THR A 57 5.60 -40.37 4.73
N ARG A 58 5.55 -41.28 5.70
CA ARG A 58 6.69 -41.72 6.53
C ARG A 58 7.90 -42.12 5.69
N LYS A 59 9.12 -41.69 6.06
CA LYS A 59 10.30 -42.53 6.45
C LYS A 59 11.57 -41.69 6.68
N HIS A 60 12.20 -41.90 7.85
CA HIS A 60 13.61 -41.76 8.24
C HIS A 60 14.63 -40.86 7.48
N VAL A 61 15.26 -39.97 8.28
CA VAL A 61 16.67 -39.48 8.30
C VAL A 61 17.16 -38.52 7.19
N SER A 62 17.62 -37.32 7.58
CA SER A 62 19.04 -36.87 7.48
C SER A 62 19.23 -35.40 7.88
N LEU A 63 20.30 -35.14 8.66
CA LEU A 63 20.86 -33.81 8.95
C LEU A 63 21.46 -33.17 7.70
N THR A 64 21.38 -31.83 7.62
CA THR A 64 22.33 -31.01 6.87
C THR A 64 22.74 -29.80 7.71
N ASP A 65 23.99 -29.87 8.17
CA ASP A 65 24.78 -28.86 8.88
C ASP A 65 25.10 -27.65 7.99
N ASP A 66 25.31 -26.49 8.60
CA ASP A 66 26.42 -25.57 8.25
C ASP A 66 26.73 -24.64 9.44
N THR A 67 27.47 -25.16 10.43
CA THR A 67 28.66 -24.53 11.05
C THR A 67 29.12 -25.35 12.25
N ARG A 68 30.17 -26.14 12.04
CA ARG A 68 30.78 -27.00 13.05
C ARG A 68 31.76 -26.20 13.92
N LYS A 69 31.55 -26.17 15.24
CA LYS A 69 32.64 -26.16 16.22
C LYS A 69 32.30 -27.08 17.40
N HIS A 70 33.02 -28.21 17.43
CA HIS A 70 33.25 -29.14 18.53
C HIS A 70 32.04 -29.77 19.25
N VAL A 71 31.71 -31.01 18.89
CA VAL A 71 31.14 -31.98 19.83
C VAL A 71 31.81 -33.34 19.58
N SER A 72 32.61 -33.78 20.55
CA SER A 72 33.06 -35.16 20.68
C SER A 72 32.00 -35.93 21.47
N LEU A 73 31.44 -37.00 20.89
CA LEU A 73 30.54 -37.92 21.58
C LEU A 73 31.32 -39.17 21.98
N THR A 74 31.38 -39.44 23.28
CA THR A 74 31.75 -40.74 23.85
C THR A 74 30.53 -41.33 24.54
N ASP A 75 30.23 -42.57 24.15
CA ASP A 75 29.41 -43.63 24.75
C ASP A 75 27.97 -43.40 25.25
N ASP A 76 27.09 -44.23 24.68
CA ASP A 76 26.01 -44.99 25.31
C ASP A 76 25.14 -44.28 26.36
N THR A 77 24.31 -43.37 25.88
CA THR A 77 22.90 -43.29 26.31
C THR A 77 22.13 -42.40 25.35
N CYS A 78 21.10 -42.94 24.68
CA CYS A 78 20.12 -42.13 23.95
C CYS A 78 19.35 -41.25 24.94
N LYS A 79 19.88 -40.05 25.22
CA LYS A 79 19.10 -38.95 25.81
C LYS A 79 18.40 -38.21 24.67
N HIS A 80 17.09 -38.05 24.82
CA HIS A 80 16.27 -37.19 23.97
C HIS A 80 16.94 -35.83 23.78
N VAL A 81 17.41 -35.56 22.55
CA VAL A 81 17.80 -34.22 22.15
C VAL A 81 16.50 -33.52 21.74
N SER A 82 15.89 -32.80 22.67
CA SER A 82 14.93 -31.76 22.33
C SER A 82 15.72 -30.59 21.74
N LEU A 83 15.75 -30.49 20.42
CA LEU A 83 16.16 -29.27 19.74
C LEU A 83 15.14 -28.19 20.07
N THR A 84 15.56 -27.18 20.83
CA THR A 84 14.84 -25.91 20.92
C THR A 84 14.84 -25.27 19.54
N ASP A 85 13.64 -25.02 19.03
CA ASP A 85 13.35 -24.54 17.69
C ASP A 85 13.87 -23.10 17.53
N ASP A 86 15.07 -22.96 16.96
CA ASP A 86 15.63 -21.66 16.61
C ASP A 86 14.83 -21.06 15.43
N THR A 87 13.87 -20.19 15.77
CA THR A 87 13.42 -19.01 15.01
C THR A 87 13.27 -19.12 13.49
N ARG A 88 12.84 -20.26 12.94
CA ARG A 88 12.48 -20.35 11.51
C ARG A 88 11.14 -19.66 11.26
N LYS A 89 11.17 -18.58 10.48
CA LYS A 89 9.96 -17.91 10.00
C LYS A 89 9.25 -18.80 8.98
N HIS A 90 8.14 -19.42 9.39
CA HIS A 90 7.29 -20.18 8.48
C HIS A 90 6.50 -19.23 7.57
N VAL A 91 6.55 -19.47 6.25
CA VAL A 91 5.66 -18.77 5.31
C VAL A 91 4.30 -19.44 5.31
N SER A 92 3.26 -18.66 5.58
CA SER A 92 1.88 -19.05 5.33
C SER A 92 1.46 -18.62 3.92
N TRP A 93 0.94 -19.59 3.17
CA TRP A 93 0.22 -19.35 1.91
C TRP A 93 -1.23 -19.63 2.22
N ARG A 94 -2.08 -18.62 2.09
CA ARG A 94 -3.51 -18.75 2.42
C ARG A 94 -4.33 -18.08 1.35
N ALA A 95 -5.57 -18.53 1.23
CA ALA A 95 -6.55 -17.81 0.46
C ALA A 95 -7.87 -17.83 1.19
N VAL A 96 -8.55 -16.69 1.23
CA VAL A 96 -9.83 -16.55 1.89
C VAL A 96 -10.83 -15.93 0.94
N ARG A 97 -12.06 -16.38 1.00
CA ARG A 97 -13.15 -15.90 0.16
C ARG A 97 -14.38 -15.58 0.98
N ASP A 98 -15.13 -14.56 0.57
CA ASP A 98 -16.45 -14.23 1.11
C ASP A 98 -17.62 -14.77 0.27
N SER A 99 -18.85 -14.51 0.72
CA SER A 99 -20.07 -15.01 0.07
C SER A 99 -20.38 -14.35 -1.28
N ILE A 100 -19.83 -13.17 -1.56
CA ILE A 100 -20.01 -12.44 -2.83
C ILE A 100 -18.99 -12.96 -3.87
N GLY A 101 -17.89 -13.54 -3.41
CA GLY A 101 -16.82 -14.10 -4.25
C GLY A 101 -15.54 -13.28 -4.22
N HIS A 102 -15.47 -12.21 -3.42
CA HIS A 102 -14.21 -11.49 -3.20
C HIS A 102 -13.20 -12.46 -2.59
N THR A 103 -11.98 -12.45 -3.12
CA THR A 103 -10.96 -13.42 -2.75
C THR A 103 -9.67 -12.69 -2.39
N ILE A 104 -9.06 -13.04 -1.26
CA ILE A 104 -7.71 -12.60 -0.91
C ILE A 104 -6.80 -13.80 -0.99
N HIS A 105 -5.74 -13.72 -1.78
CA HIS A 105 -4.62 -14.65 -1.73
C HIS A 105 -3.47 -13.96 -1.00
N VAL A 106 -3.01 -14.51 0.12
CA VAL A 106 -1.98 -13.90 0.96
C VAL A 106 -0.75 -14.80 1.13
N VAL A 107 0.41 -14.18 1.10
CA VAL A 107 1.71 -14.76 1.48
C VAL A 107 2.27 -13.94 2.63
N SER A 108 2.52 -14.57 3.78
CA SER A 108 2.96 -13.86 4.99
C SER A 108 3.94 -14.69 5.82
N ASP A 109 4.83 -14.02 6.56
CA ASP A 109 5.63 -14.63 7.63
C ASP A 109 4.94 -14.55 9.01
N ARG A 110 3.72 -13.99 9.09
CA ARG A 110 2.88 -13.96 10.29
C ARG A 110 2.02 -15.22 10.41
N PRO A 111 1.73 -15.67 11.65
CA PRO A 111 0.68 -16.64 11.93
C PRO A 111 -0.68 -16.17 11.40
N PHE A 112 -1.56 -17.12 11.06
CA PHE A 112 -2.85 -16.80 10.45
C PHE A 112 -3.77 -16.04 11.42
N GLU A 113 -3.66 -16.32 12.72
CA GLU A 113 -4.41 -15.68 13.78
C GLU A 113 -4.14 -14.17 13.82
N GLU A 114 -2.91 -13.75 13.53
CA GLU A 114 -2.52 -12.33 13.45
C GLU A 114 -3.03 -11.66 12.16
N LEU A 115 -3.30 -12.44 11.11
CA LEU A 115 -3.82 -11.94 9.82
C LEU A 115 -5.34 -11.84 9.79
N ALA A 116 -6.04 -12.54 10.69
CA ALA A 116 -7.48 -12.74 10.59
C ALA A 116 -8.26 -11.42 10.50
N ASP A 117 -7.90 -10.41 11.29
CA ASP A 117 -8.58 -9.11 11.27
C ASP A 117 -8.24 -8.29 10.02
N ASP A 118 -6.99 -8.35 9.55
CA ASP A 118 -6.57 -7.70 8.31
C ASP A 118 -7.33 -8.28 7.10
N LEU A 119 -7.48 -9.61 7.04
CA LEU A 119 -8.19 -10.32 5.98
C LEU A 119 -9.69 -10.02 6.00
N ARG A 120 -10.32 -10.01 7.18
CA ARG A 120 -11.73 -9.61 7.31
C ARG A 120 -11.94 -8.18 6.84
N LEU A 121 -11.07 -7.26 7.26
CA LEU A 121 -11.14 -5.86 6.85
C LEU A 121 -10.98 -5.72 5.33
N GLY A 122 -10.03 -6.42 4.72
CA GLY A 122 -9.84 -6.43 3.27
C GLY A 122 -11.08 -6.89 2.50
N LEU A 123 -11.66 -8.03 2.88
CA LEU A 123 -12.90 -8.54 2.26
C LEU A 123 -14.05 -7.54 2.40
N ARG A 124 -14.20 -6.94 3.59
CA ARG A 124 -15.22 -5.91 3.87
C ARG A 124 -15.04 -4.67 2.99
N LEU A 125 -13.80 -4.20 2.80
CA LEU A 125 -13.50 -3.06 1.93
C LEU A 125 -13.84 -3.36 0.47
N MET A 126 -13.46 -4.54 -0.04
CA MET A 126 -13.79 -4.94 -1.42
C MET A 126 -15.30 -5.06 -1.64
N ALA A 127 -16.03 -5.69 -0.71
CA ALA A 127 -17.48 -5.81 -0.77
C ALA A 127 -18.21 -4.46 -0.71
N TRP A 128 -17.60 -3.46 -0.06
CA TRP A 128 -18.13 -2.10 -0.03
C TRP A 128 -17.87 -1.36 -1.36
N LEU A 129 -16.66 -1.49 -1.92
CA LEU A 129 -16.26 -0.82 -3.16
C LEU A 129 -16.94 -1.39 -4.41
N SER A 130 -17.28 -2.68 -4.41
CA SER A 130 -17.81 -3.35 -5.59
C SER A 130 -18.80 -4.46 -5.22
N SER A 131 -19.92 -4.51 -5.95
CA SER A 131 -20.83 -5.66 -5.93
C SER A 131 -20.35 -6.82 -6.81
N ARG A 132 -19.32 -6.60 -7.63
CA ARG A 132 -18.66 -7.63 -8.44
C ARG A 132 -17.44 -8.17 -7.69
N PRO A 133 -17.12 -9.48 -7.81
CA PRO A 133 -15.93 -10.06 -7.21
C PRO A 133 -14.65 -9.30 -7.56
N VAL A 134 -13.81 -9.08 -6.55
CA VAL A 134 -12.46 -8.51 -6.67
C VAL A 134 -11.47 -9.50 -6.07
N VAL A 135 -10.33 -9.69 -6.72
CA VAL A 135 -9.25 -10.56 -6.24
C VAL A 135 -8.09 -9.72 -5.76
N TRP A 136 -7.72 -9.89 -4.49
CA TRP A 136 -6.56 -9.23 -3.89
C TRP A 136 -5.41 -10.23 -3.69
N TYR A 137 -4.30 -9.99 -4.38
CA TYR A 137 -3.03 -10.67 -4.13
C TYR A 137 -2.20 -9.84 -3.16
N TRP A 138 -1.92 -10.39 -1.98
CA TRP A 138 -1.21 -9.69 -0.91
C TRP A 138 0.06 -10.43 -0.51
N TRP A 139 1.21 -9.81 -0.75
CA TRP A 139 2.47 -10.21 -0.17
C TRP A 139 2.74 -9.34 1.05
N ASP A 140 2.50 -9.90 2.23
CA ASP A 140 2.54 -9.23 3.52
C ASP A 140 3.99 -9.01 4.01
N GLN A 141 4.74 -8.23 3.24
CA GLN A 141 6.16 -7.97 3.45
C GLN A 141 6.37 -6.84 4.46
N PRO A 142 7.31 -6.98 5.41
CA PRO A 142 7.51 -6.00 6.48
C PRO A 142 8.25 -4.72 6.04
N TRP A 143 8.45 -4.49 4.74
CA TRP A 143 9.22 -3.36 4.25
C TRP A 143 8.43 -2.05 4.34
N ALA A 144 9.13 -1.01 4.79
CA ALA A 144 8.64 0.35 4.77
C ALA A 144 9.15 1.08 3.52
N ARG A 145 8.35 2.02 3.01
CA ARG A 145 8.80 2.92 1.95
C ARG A 145 9.66 4.03 2.55
N VAL A 146 10.96 3.94 2.34
CA VAL A 146 11.92 4.94 2.78
C VAL A 146 12.61 5.54 1.55
N LEU A 147 12.59 6.86 1.43
CA LEU A 147 13.43 7.62 0.52
C LEU A 147 14.71 8.00 1.27
N PRO A 148 15.89 7.51 0.85
CA PRO A 148 17.14 7.87 1.51
C PRO A 148 17.46 9.37 1.43
N ALA A 149 18.23 9.85 2.40
CA ALA A 149 18.79 11.20 2.40
C ALA A 149 19.55 11.51 1.09
N GLY A 150 19.33 12.70 0.52
CA GLY A 150 20.01 13.17 -0.69
C GLY A 150 19.69 12.39 -1.98
N VAL A 151 18.67 11.53 -1.97
CA VAL A 151 18.23 10.77 -3.15
C VAL A 151 16.93 11.35 -3.69
N ASP A 152 16.85 11.49 -5.01
CA ASP A 152 15.62 11.86 -5.69
C ASP A 152 14.62 10.70 -5.72
N PRO A 153 13.32 10.99 -5.54
CA PRO A 153 12.32 9.94 -5.41
C PRO A 153 12.03 9.22 -6.74
N GLY A 154 12.57 8.00 -6.84
CA GLY A 154 12.32 7.03 -7.93
C GLY A 154 11.16 6.05 -7.69
N PRO A 155 10.78 5.24 -8.71
CA PRO A 155 9.65 4.31 -8.66
C PRO A 155 9.71 3.35 -7.46
N GLU A 156 10.89 2.86 -7.12
CA GLU A 156 11.12 1.93 -6.00
C GLU A 156 10.76 2.49 -4.62
N HIS A 157 10.66 3.82 -4.50
CA HIS A 157 10.36 4.54 -3.26
C HIS A 157 8.86 4.82 -3.09
N VAL A 158 8.10 4.91 -4.18
CA VAL A 158 6.68 5.31 -4.17
C VAL A 158 5.71 4.17 -4.48
N ASN A 159 6.19 3.09 -5.11
CA ASN A 159 5.34 2.01 -5.57
C ASN A 159 5.17 0.90 -4.53
N GLY A 160 4.07 0.14 -4.60
CA GLY A 160 3.78 -0.94 -3.64
C GLY A 160 2.41 -1.58 -3.78
N GLY A 161 1.61 -1.12 -4.73
CA GLY A 161 0.52 -1.88 -5.32
C GLY A 161 0.61 -1.85 -6.85
N TRP A 162 -0.25 -2.65 -7.47
CA TRP A 162 -0.47 -2.63 -8.91
C TRP A 162 -1.87 -3.15 -9.23
N ALA A 163 -2.51 -2.53 -10.21
CA ALA A 163 -3.77 -2.96 -10.80
C ALA A 163 -3.78 -2.64 -12.30
N VAL A 164 -4.67 -3.34 -13.02
CA VAL A 164 -4.99 -3.01 -14.41
C VAL A 164 -6.39 -2.44 -14.46
N VAL A 165 -6.52 -1.28 -15.09
CA VAL A 165 -7.80 -0.58 -15.22
C VAL A 165 -8.84 -1.51 -15.86
N GLY A 166 -9.99 -1.66 -15.19
CA GLY A 166 -11.11 -2.49 -15.64
C GLY A 166 -10.99 -3.98 -15.33
N ILE A 167 -9.84 -4.44 -14.83
CA ILE A 167 -9.67 -5.81 -14.35
C ILE A 167 -9.79 -5.78 -12.82
N PRO A 168 -10.78 -6.46 -12.20
CA PRO A 168 -10.99 -6.46 -10.75
C PRO A 168 -9.98 -7.35 -10.02
N GLU A 169 -8.69 -7.14 -10.31
CA GLU A 169 -7.54 -7.81 -9.75
C GLU A 169 -6.57 -6.75 -9.23
N VAL A 170 -6.19 -6.87 -7.96
CA VAL A 170 -5.33 -5.90 -7.25
C VAL A 170 -4.19 -6.62 -6.57
N HIS A 171 -3.00 -6.04 -6.64
CA HIS A 171 -1.77 -6.61 -6.12
C HIS A 171 -1.17 -5.66 -5.11
N VAL A 172 -0.78 -6.14 -3.93
CA VAL A 172 -0.17 -5.34 -2.87
C VAL A 172 1.05 -6.07 -2.33
N TYR A 173 2.21 -5.43 -2.38
CA TYR A 173 3.51 -6.05 -2.09
C TYR A 173 4.09 -5.61 -0.74
N ARG A 174 3.24 -5.15 0.18
CA ARG A 174 3.68 -4.67 1.50
C ARG A 174 2.65 -4.88 2.59
N ARG A 175 3.14 -4.96 3.83
CA ARG A 175 2.36 -4.98 5.07
C ARG A 175 1.90 -3.59 5.47
N GLU A 176 2.83 -2.63 5.46
CA GLU A 176 2.56 -1.24 5.82
C GLU A 176 1.45 -0.70 4.93
N GLU A 177 0.35 -0.26 5.56
CA GLU A 177 -0.79 0.38 4.89
C GLU A 177 -1.45 -0.49 3.82
N ALA A 178 -1.36 -1.82 3.93
CA ALA A 178 -1.87 -2.76 2.94
C ALA A 178 -3.32 -2.47 2.52
N HIS A 179 -4.19 -2.10 3.47
CA HIS A 179 -5.59 -1.75 3.19
C HIS A 179 -5.77 -0.42 2.44
N LYS A 180 -4.90 0.57 2.67
CA LYS A 180 -4.96 1.82 1.91
C LYS A 180 -4.56 1.58 0.46
N VAL A 181 -3.48 0.80 0.26
CA VAL A 181 -3.05 0.39 -1.07
C VAL A 181 -4.12 -0.45 -1.73
N LEU A 182 -4.77 -1.38 -1.02
CA LEU A 182 -5.92 -2.12 -1.54
C LEU A 182 -7.02 -1.19 -2.06
N ILE A 183 -7.41 -0.17 -1.29
CA ILE A 183 -8.42 0.81 -1.72
C ILE A 183 -7.93 1.58 -2.96
N HIS A 184 -6.68 2.06 -2.95
CA HIS A 184 -6.04 2.74 -4.08
C HIS A 184 -6.13 1.88 -5.35
N GLU A 185 -5.62 0.66 -5.30
CA GLU A 185 -5.59 -0.23 -6.46
C GLU A 185 -7.00 -0.66 -6.89
N CYS A 186 -7.97 -0.72 -5.97
CA CYS A 186 -9.36 -0.96 -6.32
C CYS A 186 -9.98 0.21 -7.09
N ILE A 187 -9.61 1.46 -6.81
CA ILE A 187 -10.07 2.63 -7.58
C ILE A 187 -9.64 2.47 -9.04
N HIS A 188 -8.38 2.08 -9.27
CA HIS A 188 -7.86 1.78 -10.61
C HIS A 188 -8.58 0.59 -11.26
N ALA A 189 -8.57 -0.56 -10.58
CA ALA A 189 -9.15 -1.82 -11.06
C ALA A 189 -10.64 -1.69 -11.44
N LEU A 190 -11.39 -0.88 -10.70
CA LEU A 190 -12.82 -0.66 -10.91
C LEU A 190 -13.12 0.49 -11.87
N GLY A 191 -12.11 1.22 -12.33
CA GLY A 191 -12.28 2.38 -13.22
C GLY A 191 -12.97 3.56 -12.55
N LEU A 192 -12.70 3.76 -11.25
CA LEU A 192 -13.25 4.86 -10.44
C LEU A 192 -12.34 6.11 -10.44
N ASP A 193 -11.20 6.04 -11.13
CA ASP A 193 -10.24 7.14 -11.25
C ASP A 193 -10.74 8.27 -12.17
N VAL A 194 -10.06 9.41 -12.13
CA VAL A 194 -10.21 10.50 -13.08
C VAL A 194 -9.75 10.04 -14.47
N PRO A 195 -10.57 10.21 -15.52
CA PRO A 195 -10.16 9.86 -16.88
C PRO A 195 -8.93 10.65 -17.35
N GLU A 196 -7.97 9.96 -17.97
CA GLU A 196 -6.76 10.58 -18.54
C GLU A 196 -7.06 11.76 -19.48
N ALA A 197 -8.17 11.67 -20.23
CA ALA A 197 -8.62 12.74 -21.12
C ALA A 197 -8.95 14.05 -20.39
N ALA A 198 -9.37 13.99 -19.12
CA ALA A 198 -9.59 15.17 -18.28
C ALA A 198 -8.28 15.72 -17.71
N ILE A 199 -7.32 14.85 -17.40
CA ILE A 199 -6.01 15.19 -16.83
C ILE A 199 -5.11 15.92 -17.83
N ALA A 200 -5.02 15.44 -19.07
CA ALA A 200 -4.02 15.89 -20.03
C ALA A 200 -3.96 17.42 -20.23
N PRO A 201 -5.08 18.17 -20.41
CA PRO A 201 -5.04 19.62 -20.56
C PRO A 201 -4.55 20.36 -19.31
N VAL A 202 -4.86 19.82 -18.13
CA VAL A 202 -4.46 20.42 -16.84
C VAL A 202 -2.99 20.15 -16.57
N ARG A 203 -2.47 18.95 -16.91
CA ARG A 203 -1.05 18.62 -16.80
C ARG A 203 -0.16 19.61 -17.53
N VAL A 204 -0.51 19.98 -18.76
CA VAL A 204 0.27 20.96 -19.55
C VAL A 204 0.41 22.30 -18.83
N LYS A 205 -0.61 22.74 -18.08
CA LYS A 205 -0.53 23.97 -17.27
C LYS A 205 0.51 23.83 -16.14
N PHE A 206 0.50 22.70 -15.44
CA PHE A 206 1.49 22.40 -14.40
C PHE A 206 2.90 22.34 -14.99
N GLU A 207 3.10 21.59 -16.08
CA GLU A 207 4.41 21.47 -16.74
C GLU A 207 4.96 22.83 -17.19
N THR A 208 4.10 23.68 -17.74
CA THR A 208 4.46 25.06 -18.13
C THR A 208 4.88 25.89 -16.91
N ALA A 209 4.16 25.78 -15.80
CA ALA A 209 4.45 26.56 -14.59
C ALA A 209 5.69 26.06 -13.83
N LEU A 210 5.95 24.75 -13.88
CA LEU A 210 7.10 24.11 -13.21
C LEU A 210 8.36 24.11 -14.07
N GLY A 211 8.24 24.31 -15.40
CA GLY A 211 9.38 24.29 -16.31
C GLY A 211 9.97 22.90 -16.56
N ARG A 212 9.23 21.83 -16.22
CA ARG A 212 9.64 20.42 -16.38
C ARG A 212 8.45 19.55 -16.77
N ARG A 213 8.71 18.38 -17.37
CA ARG A 213 7.62 17.42 -17.64
C ARG A 213 7.25 16.67 -16.38
N LEU A 214 5.95 16.42 -16.23
CA LEU A 214 5.41 15.57 -15.17
C LEU A 214 5.06 14.21 -15.76
N TRP A 215 5.09 13.19 -14.91
CA TRP A 215 4.55 11.89 -15.30
C TRP A 215 3.06 12.03 -15.63
N PRO A 216 2.54 11.29 -16.64
CA PRO A 216 1.20 11.53 -17.17
C PRO A 216 0.06 11.45 -16.15
N HIS A 217 0.21 10.66 -15.09
CA HIS A 217 -0.90 10.29 -14.21
C HIS A 217 -1.13 11.25 -13.04
N LEU A 218 -1.50 12.52 -13.31
CA LEU A 218 -1.91 13.43 -12.23
C LEU A 218 -3.16 12.94 -11.46
N GLY A 219 -3.98 12.07 -12.07
CA GLY A 219 -5.14 11.43 -11.43
C GLY A 219 -4.78 10.67 -10.16
N GLU A 220 -3.53 10.20 -10.05
CA GLU A 220 -2.98 9.57 -8.85
C GLU A 220 -3.11 10.43 -7.58
N ALA A 221 -3.11 11.77 -7.71
CA ALA A 221 -3.37 12.66 -6.59
C ALA A 221 -4.78 12.49 -6.01
N PHE A 222 -5.78 12.31 -6.88
CA PHE A 222 -7.16 12.04 -6.49
C PHE A 222 -7.28 10.64 -5.90
N THR A 223 -6.69 9.63 -6.56
CA THR A 223 -6.75 8.24 -6.10
C THR A 223 -6.13 8.07 -4.72
N GLU A 224 -4.94 8.66 -4.49
CA GLU A 224 -4.31 8.69 -3.17
C GLU A 224 -5.17 9.40 -2.12
N PHE A 225 -5.62 10.62 -2.42
CA PHE A 225 -6.47 11.39 -1.52
C PHE A 225 -7.73 10.60 -1.14
N PHE A 226 -8.41 10.01 -2.12
CA PHE A 226 -9.64 9.29 -1.91
C PHE A 226 -9.40 8.01 -1.10
N ALA A 227 -8.34 7.26 -1.40
CA ALA A 227 -7.95 6.08 -0.63
C ALA A 227 -7.63 6.42 0.85
N GLU A 228 -6.90 7.50 1.10
CA GLU A 228 -6.60 7.97 2.46
C GLU A 228 -7.85 8.41 3.22
N TRP A 229 -8.73 9.15 2.56
CA TRP A 229 -9.98 9.61 3.16
C TRP A 229 -10.91 8.43 3.47
N LEU A 230 -11.06 7.48 2.54
CA LEU A 230 -11.82 6.25 2.73
C LEU A 230 -11.31 5.44 3.91
N TRP A 231 -10.00 5.26 4.01
CA TRP A 231 -9.37 4.61 5.16
C TRP A 231 -9.70 5.30 6.50
N CYS A 232 -9.74 6.63 6.51
CA CYS A 232 -10.08 7.37 7.73
C CYS A 232 -11.53 7.12 8.16
N ILE A 233 -12.49 7.09 7.22
CA ILE A 233 -13.92 6.93 7.56
C ILE A 233 -14.32 5.50 7.95
N VAL A 234 -13.48 4.52 7.59
CA VAL A 234 -13.60 3.11 7.99
C VAL A 234 -13.37 2.92 9.51
N ALA A 235 -12.95 3.96 10.22
CA ALA A 235 -12.74 3.91 11.67
C ALA A 235 -14.02 3.56 12.47
N PRO A 236 -13.89 2.89 13.65
CA PRO A 236 -15.02 2.43 14.46
C PRO A 236 -16.00 3.52 14.88
N SER A 237 -15.52 4.75 15.10
CA SER A 237 -16.32 5.89 15.52
C SER A 237 -16.07 7.12 14.66
N LEU A 238 -17.04 8.04 14.64
CA LEU A 238 -16.87 9.32 13.95
C LEU A 238 -15.72 10.15 14.57
N ALA A 239 -15.55 10.09 15.89
CA ALA A 239 -14.45 10.77 16.57
C ALA A 239 -13.10 10.21 16.13
N THR A 240 -12.96 8.88 16.05
CA THR A 240 -11.75 8.23 15.53
C THR A 240 -11.50 8.60 14.07
N ALA A 241 -12.53 8.62 13.23
CA ALA A 241 -12.41 9.01 11.83
C ALA A 241 -11.93 10.45 11.67
N LYS A 242 -12.51 11.39 12.42
CA LYS A 242 -12.08 12.80 12.45
C LYS A 242 -10.63 12.93 12.92
N ASN A 243 -10.25 12.24 14.00
CA ASN A 243 -8.88 12.29 14.51
C ASN A 243 -7.86 11.73 13.50
N ARG A 244 -8.18 10.59 12.86
CA ARG A 244 -7.35 10.02 11.78
C ARG A 244 -7.22 11.00 10.62
N TRP A 245 -8.31 11.62 10.19
CA TRP A 245 -8.29 12.59 9.10
C TRP A 245 -7.46 13.83 9.43
N THR A 246 -7.60 14.39 10.63
CA THR A 246 -6.77 15.52 11.07
C THR A 246 -5.29 15.14 11.14
N ALA A 247 -4.96 13.94 11.61
CA ALA A 247 -3.58 13.44 11.59
C ALA A 247 -3.06 13.25 10.16
N GLN A 248 -3.90 12.74 9.27
CA GLN A 248 -3.59 12.56 7.84
C GLN A 248 -3.28 13.89 7.15
N LEU A 249 -4.07 14.93 7.42
CA LEU A 249 -3.84 16.29 6.88
C LEU A 249 -2.47 16.84 7.29
N ARG A 250 -2.10 16.70 8.58
CA ARG A 250 -0.77 17.13 9.06
C ARG A 250 0.36 16.32 8.45
N CYS A 251 0.14 15.01 8.29
CA CYS A 251 1.12 14.16 7.63
C CYS A 251 1.32 14.56 6.17
N ALA A 252 0.24 14.72 5.42
CA ALA A 252 0.30 15.12 4.02
C ALA A 252 0.97 16.49 3.85
N GLU A 253 0.74 17.44 4.76
CA GLU A 253 1.45 18.72 4.78
C GLU A 253 2.97 18.54 4.98
N SER A 254 3.38 17.73 5.95
CA SER A 254 4.80 17.43 6.19
C SER A 254 5.45 16.73 5.00
N GLN A 255 4.78 15.76 4.39
CA GLN A 255 5.28 15.05 3.21
C GLN A 255 5.36 15.96 2.00
N ALA A 256 4.32 16.77 1.75
CA ALA A 256 4.33 17.78 0.70
C ALA A 256 5.50 18.75 0.88
N ALA A 257 5.75 19.24 2.10
CA ALA A 257 6.89 20.10 2.40
C ALA A 257 8.23 19.42 2.07
N GLN A 258 8.45 18.20 2.55
CA GLN A 258 9.71 17.46 2.37
C GLN A 258 9.98 17.07 0.92
N VAL A 259 8.93 16.68 0.19
CA VAL A 259 9.00 16.36 -1.24
C VAL A 259 9.21 17.64 -2.05
N TRP A 260 8.47 18.70 -1.73
CA TRP A 260 8.56 19.98 -2.45
C TRP A 260 9.95 20.61 -2.33
N VAL A 261 10.61 20.49 -1.18
CA VAL A 261 12.02 20.88 -1.02
C VAL A 261 12.92 20.23 -2.06
N ARG A 262 12.76 18.93 -2.32
CA ARG A 262 13.60 18.17 -3.25
C ARG A 262 13.27 18.46 -4.71
N ILE A 263 11.99 18.57 -5.06
CA ILE A 263 11.56 18.62 -6.47
C ILE A 263 11.25 20.03 -6.98
N HIS A 264 11.19 21.07 -6.13
CA HIS A 264 10.79 22.42 -6.54
C HIS A 264 11.71 22.99 -7.62
N ASP A 265 13.01 22.98 -7.35
CA ASP A 265 14.03 23.62 -8.20
C ASP A 265 14.60 22.64 -9.25
N SER A 266 14.15 21.38 -9.25
CA SER A 266 14.56 20.40 -10.24
C SER A 266 13.98 20.75 -11.60
N LEU A 267 14.82 20.73 -12.63
CA LEU A 267 14.41 20.85 -14.04
C LEU A 267 14.30 19.48 -14.71
N GLU A 268 14.57 18.40 -13.97
CA GLU A 268 14.50 17.05 -14.50
C GLU A 268 13.04 16.62 -14.68
N ASN A 269 12.82 15.86 -15.75
CA ASN A 269 11.50 15.30 -16.01
C ASN A 269 11.17 14.28 -14.93
N GLU A 270 9.94 14.29 -14.46
CA GLU A 270 9.50 13.30 -13.49
C GLU A 270 9.34 11.94 -14.16
N GLU A 271 9.97 10.91 -13.60
CA GLU A 271 9.81 9.51 -14.01
C GLU A 271 8.81 8.73 -13.11
N THR A 272 8.16 9.45 -12.19
CA THR A 272 7.27 8.91 -11.15
C THR A 272 6.08 9.84 -10.91
N ASN A 273 5.14 9.44 -10.05
CA ASN A 273 3.98 10.25 -9.67
C ASN A 273 4.20 11.06 -8.38
N VAL A 274 5.45 11.39 -8.02
CA VAL A 274 5.78 12.03 -6.73
C VAL A 274 5.08 13.37 -6.54
N PHE A 275 5.04 14.22 -7.56
CA PHE A 275 4.32 15.50 -7.51
C PHE A 275 2.83 15.26 -7.25
N ALA A 276 2.23 14.29 -7.94
CA ALA A 276 0.83 13.94 -7.76
C ALA A 276 0.56 13.38 -6.34
N TYR A 277 1.34 12.40 -5.90
CA TYR A 277 1.19 11.66 -4.64
C TYR A 277 1.35 12.50 -3.39
N TYR A 278 2.22 13.51 -3.39
CA TYR A 278 2.53 14.26 -2.17
C TYR A 278 2.15 15.73 -2.25
N VAL A 279 2.45 16.41 -3.36
CA VAL A 279 2.22 17.86 -3.46
C VAL A 279 0.78 18.14 -3.88
N LEU A 280 0.36 17.61 -5.02
CA LEU A 280 -0.99 17.86 -5.53
C LEU A 280 -2.06 17.22 -4.62
N LYS A 281 -1.83 16.01 -4.11
CA LYS A 281 -2.69 15.37 -3.11
C LYS A 281 -2.99 16.31 -1.93
N TRP A 282 -1.98 16.91 -1.33
CA TRP A 282 -2.15 17.83 -0.20
C TRP A 282 -2.99 19.06 -0.59
N VAL A 283 -2.79 19.61 -1.79
CA VAL A 283 -3.65 20.68 -2.33
C VAL A 283 -5.11 20.21 -2.41
N LEU A 284 -5.37 19.03 -2.99
CA LEU A 284 -6.72 18.48 -3.10
C LEU A 284 -7.38 18.25 -1.73
N MET A 285 -6.62 17.83 -0.73
CA MET A 285 -7.10 17.68 0.64
C MET A 285 -7.61 19.01 1.24
N GLY A 286 -7.01 20.14 0.87
CA GLY A 286 -7.49 21.49 1.22
C GLY A 286 -8.87 21.83 0.63
N HIS A 287 -9.32 21.07 -0.38
CA HIS A 287 -10.60 21.23 -1.08
C HIS A 287 -11.49 19.99 -0.94
N THR A 288 -11.38 19.27 0.19
CA THR A 288 -12.08 18.00 0.47
C THR A 288 -13.56 18.00 0.08
N GLU A 289 -14.31 19.06 0.42
CA GLU A 289 -15.74 19.14 0.11
C GLU A 289 -15.99 19.14 -1.40
N THR A 290 -15.29 19.95 -2.17
CA THR A 290 -15.43 20.00 -3.63
C THR A 290 -14.99 18.69 -4.27
N VAL A 291 -13.86 18.12 -3.83
CA VAL A 291 -13.30 16.91 -4.45
C VAL A 291 -14.13 15.66 -4.12
N LEU A 292 -14.78 15.57 -2.96
CA LEU A 292 -15.53 14.36 -2.56
C LEU A 292 -17.05 14.47 -2.71
N LEU A 293 -17.64 15.63 -2.44
CA LEU A 293 -19.10 15.79 -2.44
C LEU A 293 -19.64 16.10 -3.82
N ALA A 294 -18.84 16.76 -4.65
CA ALA A 294 -19.14 17.08 -6.04
C ALA A 294 -17.92 16.76 -6.90
N PRO A 295 -17.49 15.47 -6.96
CA PRO A 295 -16.21 15.09 -7.53
C PRO A 295 -16.02 15.71 -8.91
N ASP A 296 -15.15 16.71 -8.97
CA ASP A 296 -14.81 17.39 -10.20
C ASP A 296 -13.89 16.48 -11.01
N THR A 297 -14.49 15.51 -11.67
CA THR A 297 -13.79 14.63 -12.62
C THR A 297 -13.31 15.39 -13.86
N SER A 298 -13.68 16.67 -14.01
CA SER A 298 -13.13 17.54 -15.05
C SER A 298 -11.77 18.15 -14.67
N VAL A 299 -11.39 18.06 -13.39
CA VAL A 299 -10.12 18.54 -12.80
C VAL A 299 -9.75 19.99 -13.09
N ARG A 300 -10.72 20.79 -13.56
CA ARG A 300 -10.47 22.14 -14.09
C ARG A 300 -9.90 23.08 -13.02
N LEU A 301 -10.28 22.88 -11.77
CA LEU A 301 -9.91 23.72 -10.65
C LEU A 301 -8.54 23.36 -10.04
N TRP A 302 -7.98 22.18 -10.35
CA TRP A 302 -6.79 21.66 -9.66
C TRP A 302 -5.58 22.59 -9.80
N TYR A 303 -5.37 23.15 -10.99
CA TYR A 303 -4.28 24.09 -11.25
C TYR A 303 -4.46 25.41 -10.48
N ASP A 304 -5.68 25.93 -10.43
CA ASP A 304 -5.99 27.18 -9.74
C ASP A 304 -5.83 27.02 -8.22
N TRP A 305 -6.26 25.87 -7.68
CA TRP A 305 -6.03 25.50 -6.28
C TRP A 305 -4.55 25.37 -5.94
N TRP A 306 -3.76 24.75 -6.83
CA TRP A 306 -2.31 24.67 -6.63
C TRP A 306 -1.65 26.05 -6.67
N LEU A 307 -2.04 26.92 -7.62
CA LEU A 307 -1.55 28.30 -7.67
C LEU A 307 -1.87 29.05 -6.37
N ALA A 308 -3.08 28.89 -5.83
CA ALA A 308 -3.48 29.49 -4.57
C ALA A 308 -2.70 28.93 -3.36
N ALA A 309 -2.36 27.63 -3.39
CA ALA A 309 -1.59 26.96 -2.35
C ALA A 309 -0.08 27.24 -2.42
N ARG A 310 0.43 27.71 -3.56
CA ARG A 310 1.87 27.90 -3.83
C ARG A 310 2.59 28.78 -2.79
N PRO A 311 2.04 29.93 -2.31
CA PRO A 311 2.69 30.70 -1.25
C PRO A 311 2.88 29.91 0.06
N ALA A 312 1.93 29.02 0.40
CA ALA A 312 2.04 28.16 1.56
C ALA A 312 3.10 27.07 1.36
N LEU A 313 3.15 26.46 0.17
CA LEU A 313 4.22 25.51 -0.20
C LEU A 313 5.61 26.15 -0.10
N GLU A 314 5.78 27.39 -0.57
CA GLU A 314 7.07 28.09 -0.45
C GLU A 314 7.46 28.38 0.99
N LYS A 315 6.48 28.69 1.84
CA LYS A 315 6.74 28.88 3.27
C LYS A 315 7.19 27.56 3.91
N LEU A 316 6.48 26.47 3.62
CA LEU A 316 6.82 25.13 4.10
C LEU A 316 8.21 24.70 3.64
N ARG A 317 8.54 24.94 2.37
CA ARG A 317 9.84 24.64 1.77
C ARG A 317 10.98 25.26 2.55
N ARG A 318 10.89 26.56 2.83
CA ARG A 318 11.92 27.30 3.59
C ARG A 318 12.11 26.75 5.00
N SER A 319 11.06 26.22 5.62
CA SER A 319 11.14 25.60 6.95
C SER A 319 11.69 24.17 6.91
N ALA A 320 11.60 23.48 5.77
CA ALA A 320 11.96 22.07 5.63
C ALA A 320 13.29 21.82 4.87
N THR A 321 14.07 22.85 4.54
CA THR A 321 15.35 22.72 3.81
C THR A 321 16.35 21.79 4.50
N HIS A 322 16.33 21.71 5.83
CA HIS A 322 17.17 20.80 6.60
C HIS A 322 16.79 19.31 6.44
N THR A 323 15.66 18.99 5.80
CA THR A 323 15.15 17.61 5.67
C THR A 323 15.69 16.88 4.45
N GLU A 324 16.40 17.55 3.53
CA GLU A 324 17.05 16.88 2.39
C GLU A 324 18.09 15.85 2.83
N SER A 325 18.76 16.13 3.95
CA SER A 325 19.77 15.27 4.55
C SER A 325 19.19 14.17 5.46
N LEU A 326 17.87 14.00 5.48
CA LEU A 326 17.18 13.00 6.28
C LEU A 326 16.46 11.98 5.39
N ASP A 327 16.45 10.73 5.85
CA ASP A 327 15.59 9.70 5.29
C ASP A 327 14.13 10.07 5.49
N LEU A 328 13.31 9.95 4.45
CA LEU A 328 11.87 10.19 4.53
C LEU A 328 11.08 8.89 4.47
N ARG A 329 9.99 8.81 5.22
CA ARG A 329 8.98 7.78 5.02
C ARG A 329 7.95 8.26 4.01
N LEU A 330 7.86 7.54 2.88
CA LEU A 330 6.98 7.84 1.76
C LEU A 330 5.69 7.01 1.77
N GLY A 331 5.29 6.49 2.94
CA GLY A 331 3.98 5.86 3.14
C GLY A 331 2.82 6.83 2.90
N MET A 332 1.60 6.31 2.79
CA MET A 332 0.35 7.08 2.78
C MET A 332 -0.04 7.60 4.18
N THR A 333 0.79 7.39 5.20
CA THR A 333 0.67 7.84 6.59
C THR A 333 2.04 8.12 7.16
N CYS A 334 2.07 9.05 8.09
CA CYS A 334 3.15 9.27 9.02
C CYS A 334 2.70 8.52 10.27
N GLY A 335 3.55 7.62 10.81
CA GLY A 335 3.19 6.77 11.94
C GLY A 335 2.41 7.54 13.03
N LEU A 336 1.26 7.00 13.44
CA LEU A 336 0.40 7.57 14.46
C LEU A 336 1.01 7.48 15.86
#